data_AF-A0A934BPV1-F1
#
_entry.id   AF-A0A934BPV1-F1
#
_cell.length_a   1.000
_cell.length_b   1.000
_cell.length_c   1.000
_cell.angle_alpha   90.00
_cell.angle_beta   90.00
_cell.angle_gamma   90.00
#
_symmetry.space_group_name_H-M   'P 1'
#
loop_
_entity.id
_entity.type
_entity.pdbx_description
1 polymer ?
#
loop_
_entity_poly.entity_id
_entity_poly.type
_entity_poly.pdbx_seq_one_letter_code
_entity_poly.pdbx_strand_id
1 'polypeptide(L)'
;MSFRQVILFILCILFNIHAFTISSFDVSVCVPSASAEEIKEKKILYWTCGMHPSVKMDKPGKCPICAMDLVPVYEKGAGAKEAGALATIELSERARKLAQVKTDIIGFKSLTKDIYTVGLIEYDERLKAMVSAWIPGRIDKLFIDFTGTQVIKGESMVWLYSPDLVSTQEEYLLALETLEKVTESPFDEVINGAKSLIEASKRRLLWWGVTEKQIEEHTKNKKIKQHTVIYAPLSGIVIEKKALEG
;
A
#
# COMPACT_ATOMS: atom_id res chain seq x y z
N MET A 1 -6.57 33.35 21.55
CA MET A 1 -5.10 33.19 21.60
C MET A 1 -4.59 33.02 20.18
N SER A 2 -3.71 33.91 19.74
CA SER A 2 -3.33 34.01 18.33
C SER A 2 -2.31 32.94 17.93
N PHE A 3 -2.38 32.50 16.67
CA PHE A 3 -1.55 31.47 16.05
C PHE A 3 -0.03 31.71 16.22
N ARG A 4 0.37 32.97 16.49
CA ARG A 4 1.75 33.39 16.77
C ARG A 4 2.28 32.89 18.12
N GLN A 5 1.41 32.63 19.10
CA GLN A 5 1.81 32.13 20.43
C GLN A 5 2.06 30.60 20.45
N VAL A 6 1.43 29.84 19.54
CA VAL A 6 1.60 28.38 19.46
C VAL A 6 2.93 28.00 18.79
N ILE A 7 3.36 28.76 17.79
CA ILE A 7 4.63 28.53 17.09
C ILE A 7 5.84 28.84 17.98
N LEU A 8 5.77 29.86 18.85
CA LEU A 8 6.83 30.16 19.80
C LEU A 8 6.99 29.06 20.87
N PHE A 9 5.89 28.42 21.29
CA PHE A 9 5.93 27.36 22.31
C PHE A 9 6.55 26.06 21.79
N ILE A 10 6.32 25.72 20.52
CA ILE A 10 6.88 24.53 19.87
C ILE A 10 8.38 24.71 19.58
N LEU A 11 8.82 25.92 19.23
CA LEU A 11 10.25 26.25 19.05
C LEU A 11 11.04 26.22 20.38
N CYS A 12 10.42 26.56 21.52
CA CYS A 12 11.07 26.49 22.83
C CYS A 12 11.27 25.06 23.37
N ILE A 13 10.41 24.11 23.00
CA ILE A 13 10.58 22.69 23.41
C ILE A 13 11.71 22.01 22.62
N LEU A 14 11.94 22.37 21.36
CA LEU A 14 13.00 21.77 20.54
C LEU A 14 14.41 22.25 20.93
N PHE A 15 14.58 23.40 21.57
CA PHE A 15 15.89 23.93 21.95
C PHE A 15 16.41 23.43 23.31
N ASN A 16 15.54 22.83 24.15
CA ASN A 16 15.90 22.39 25.51
C ASN A 16 16.38 20.93 25.63
N ILE A 17 16.47 20.19 24.52
CA ILE A 17 16.89 18.77 24.53
C ILE A 17 18.41 18.61 24.29
N HIS A 18 19.15 19.71 24.05
CA HIS A 18 20.60 19.66 23.82
C HIS A 18 21.50 19.91 25.04
N ALA A 19 20.96 19.79 26.26
CA ALA A 19 21.73 19.94 27.49
C ALA A 19 21.51 18.77 28.45
N PHE A 20 21.92 17.56 28.08
CA PHE A 20 22.15 16.52 29.07
C PHE A 20 23.20 15.50 28.59
N THR A 21 24.15 15.23 29.49
CA THR A 21 25.19 14.19 29.50
C THR A 21 26.38 14.31 28.54
N ILE A 22 27.42 15.01 29.00
CA ILE A 22 28.82 14.58 28.77
C ILE A 22 29.43 14.37 30.17
N SER A 23 29.35 13.13 30.66
CA SER A 23 30.19 12.67 31.76
C SER A 23 31.49 12.13 31.19
N SER A 24 32.58 12.71 31.67
CA SER A 24 33.94 12.17 31.81
C SER A 24 34.14 10.75 31.26
N PHE A 25 34.86 10.64 30.15
CA PHE A 25 35.61 9.43 29.82
C PHE A 25 37.01 9.86 29.37
N ASP A 26 37.97 9.65 30.27
CA ASP A 26 39.40 9.72 30.04
C ASP A 26 39.79 8.83 28.86
N VAL A 27 40.18 9.46 27.74
CA VAL A 27 40.97 8.79 26.72
C VAL A 27 42.37 9.37 26.80
N SER A 28 43.20 8.62 27.52
CA SER A 28 44.65 8.73 27.53
C SER A 28 45.19 8.91 26.11
N VAL A 29 45.73 10.09 25.83
CA VAL A 29 46.50 10.37 24.63
C VAL A 29 47.85 9.68 24.80
N CYS A 30 47.98 8.46 24.30
CA CYS A 30 49.28 7.84 24.08
C CYS A 30 49.93 8.50 22.85
N VAL A 31 50.73 9.53 23.11
CA VAL A 31 51.75 10.03 22.17
C VAL A 31 52.85 8.98 22.07
N PRO A 32 53.09 8.33 20.92
CA PRO A 32 54.28 7.51 20.76
C PRO A 32 55.49 8.43 20.59
N SER A 33 56.34 8.39 21.60
CA SER A 33 57.72 8.89 21.58
C SER A 33 58.46 8.38 20.35
N ALA A 34 58.97 9.31 19.54
CA ALA A 34 59.95 9.02 18.50
C ALA A 34 61.27 8.61 19.18
N SER A 35 61.48 7.30 19.34
CA SER A 35 62.81 6.76 19.60
C SER A 35 63.57 6.67 18.28
N ALA A 36 64.66 7.41 18.17
CA ALA A 36 65.65 7.24 17.12
C ALA A 36 66.16 5.79 17.14
N GLU A 37 65.81 5.01 16.13
CA GLU A 37 66.42 3.71 15.89
C GLU A 37 67.80 3.91 15.28
N GLU A 38 68.79 3.40 15.99
CA GLU A 38 70.17 3.21 15.53
C GLU A 38 70.19 2.52 14.17
N ILE A 39 71.05 3.02 13.27
CA ILE A 39 71.33 2.38 11.98
C ILE A 39 72.03 1.05 12.26
N LYS A 40 71.24 -0.02 12.47
CA LYS A 40 71.72 -1.39 12.38
C LYS A 40 72.18 -1.61 10.94
N GLU A 41 73.48 -1.87 10.79
CA GLU A 41 74.10 -2.24 9.52
C GLU A 41 73.31 -3.38 8.86
N LYS A 42 72.61 -3.05 7.77
CA LYS A 42 71.86 -4.05 7.01
C LYS A 42 72.86 -5.00 6.35
N LYS A 43 72.76 -6.28 6.69
CA LYS A 43 73.58 -7.34 6.08
C LYS A 43 73.20 -7.49 4.61
N ILE A 44 74.17 -7.32 3.72
CA ILE A 44 74.00 -7.47 2.27
C ILE A 44 73.92 -8.97 1.95
N LEU A 45 72.87 -9.41 1.25
CA LEU A 45 72.70 -10.79 0.80
C LEU A 45 73.51 -11.08 -0.46
N TYR A 46 73.34 -10.24 -1.49
CA TYR A 46 74.06 -10.32 -2.76
C TYR A 46 73.98 -8.99 -3.51
N TRP A 47 74.84 -8.81 -4.49
CA TRP A 47 74.92 -7.67 -5.39
C TRP A 47 74.31 -8.03 -6.75
N THR A 48 73.50 -7.14 -7.32
CA THR A 48 72.83 -7.37 -8.61
C THR A 48 72.85 -6.13 -9.51
N CYS A 49 72.69 -6.33 -10.82
CA CYS A 49 72.67 -5.24 -11.81
C CYS A 49 71.22 -4.81 -12.08
N GLY A 50 70.93 -3.51 -12.06
CA GLY A 50 69.58 -2.98 -12.28
C GLY A 50 68.95 -3.33 -13.64
N MET A 51 69.77 -3.65 -14.65
CA MET A 51 69.31 -4.09 -15.97
C MET A 51 69.28 -5.61 -16.18
N HIS A 52 70.06 -6.38 -15.40
CA HIS A 52 70.13 -7.84 -15.53
C HIS A 52 69.93 -8.49 -14.15
N PRO A 53 68.68 -8.61 -13.67
CA PRO A 53 68.37 -9.10 -12.31
C PRO A 53 68.75 -10.57 -12.07
N SER A 54 69.06 -11.32 -13.14
CA SER A 54 69.49 -12.72 -13.07
C SER A 54 70.95 -12.87 -12.60
N VAL A 55 71.76 -11.80 -12.67
CA VAL A 55 73.15 -11.80 -12.20
C VAL A 55 73.17 -11.48 -10.72
N LYS A 56 73.61 -12.44 -9.90
CA LYS A 56 73.79 -12.32 -8.45
C LYS A 56 75.23 -12.64 -8.10
N MET A 57 75.92 -11.72 -7.44
CA MET A 57 77.31 -11.88 -7.02
C MET A 57 77.47 -11.51 -5.55
N ASP A 58 78.33 -12.21 -4.82
CA ASP A 58 78.48 -11.98 -3.37
C ASP A 58 79.41 -10.79 -3.05
N LYS A 59 80.11 -10.26 -4.05
CA LYS A 59 81.10 -9.18 -3.91
C LYS A 59 80.73 -7.97 -4.78
N PRO A 60 81.07 -6.73 -4.35
CA PRO A 60 80.95 -5.56 -5.20
C PRO A 60 81.87 -5.68 -6.42
N GLY A 61 81.36 -5.30 -7.59
CA GLY A 61 82.10 -5.39 -8.84
C GLY A 61 81.28 -4.89 -10.03
N LYS A 62 81.85 -5.05 -11.23
CA LYS A 62 81.17 -4.73 -12.48
C LYS A 62 80.39 -5.93 -12.99
N CYS A 63 79.20 -5.69 -13.52
CA CYS A 63 78.38 -6.73 -14.13
C CYS A 63 79.12 -7.35 -15.33
N PRO A 64 79.26 -8.68 -15.43
CA PRO A 64 79.97 -9.35 -16.53
C PRO A 64 79.27 -9.23 -17.89
N ILE A 65 78.01 -8.76 -17.92
CA ILE A 65 77.22 -8.61 -19.14
C ILE A 65 77.26 -7.17 -19.66
N CYS A 66 77.06 -6.18 -18.80
CA CYS A 66 76.90 -4.79 -19.21
C CYS A 66 77.95 -3.84 -18.63
N ALA A 67 78.94 -4.36 -17.89
CA ALA A 67 80.05 -3.62 -17.30
C ALA A 67 79.67 -2.44 -16.38
N MET A 68 78.39 -2.32 -15.99
CA MET A 68 77.90 -1.35 -15.00
C MET A 68 78.12 -1.86 -13.58
N ASP A 69 78.24 -0.94 -12.62
CA ASP A 69 78.48 -1.27 -11.21
C ASP A 69 77.27 -1.97 -10.59
N LEU A 70 77.54 -3.01 -9.79
CA LEU A 70 76.50 -3.77 -9.09
C LEU A 70 75.99 -3.02 -7.86
N VAL A 71 74.70 -3.19 -7.54
CA VAL A 71 74.00 -2.56 -6.41
C VAL A 71 73.67 -3.61 -5.34
N PRO A 72 73.85 -3.33 -4.02
CA PRO A 72 73.64 -4.31 -2.97
C PRO A 72 72.15 -4.51 -2.65
N VAL A 73 71.74 -5.77 -2.48
CA VAL A 73 70.38 -6.17 -2.06
C VAL A 73 70.43 -6.69 -0.62
N TYR A 74 69.58 -6.14 0.25
CA TYR A 74 69.51 -6.45 1.68
C TYR A 74 68.42 -7.48 1.99
N GLU A 75 68.61 -8.26 3.05
CA GLU A 75 67.60 -9.21 3.55
C GLU A 75 66.38 -8.45 4.10
N LYS A 76 65.23 -8.57 3.42
CA LYS A 76 63.94 -8.22 4.01
C LYS A 76 63.54 -9.37 4.93
N GLY A 77 63.43 -9.08 6.22
CA GLY A 77 63.00 -10.06 7.22
C GLY A 77 61.74 -10.77 6.78
N ALA A 78 61.84 -12.09 6.68
CA ALA A 78 60.69 -12.97 6.52
C ALA A 78 59.81 -12.85 7.77
N GLY A 79 58.73 -12.06 7.67
CA GLY A 79 57.63 -12.10 8.62
C GLY A 79 56.94 -13.46 8.53
N ALA A 80 57.35 -14.38 9.39
CA ALA A 80 56.77 -15.70 9.52
C ALA A 80 55.37 -15.60 10.15
N LYS A 81 54.36 -15.94 9.35
CA LYS A 81 53.13 -16.67 9.69
C LYS A 81 52.76 -16.75 11.18
N GLU A 82 51.85 -15.89 11.61
CA GLU A 82 50.92 -16.22 12.70
C GLU A 82 49.69 -16.92 12.10
N ALA A 83 49.44 -18.14 12.55
CA ALA A 83 48.27 -18.94 12.22
C ALA A 83 47.02 -18.24 12.76
N GLY A 84 46.25 -17.63 11.84
CA GLY A 84 45.03 -16.85 12.15
C GLY A 84 45.02 -15.47 11.50
N ALA A 85 46.18 -14.97 11.05
CA ALA A 85 46.24 -13.74 10.26
C ALA A 85 45.87 -14.04 8.81
N LEU A 86 44.79 -13.42 8.32
CA LEU A 86 44.43 -13.36 6.91
C LEU A 86 45.69 -13.12 6.06
N ALA A 87 45.83 -13.82 4.93
CA ALA A 87 46.96 -13.66 4.02
C ALA A 87 47.01 -12.21 3.51
N THR A 88 47.73 -11.34 4.21
CA THR A 88 47.95 -9.95 3.83
C THR A 88 48.96 -9.94 2.69
N ILE A 89 48.49 -9.54 1.51
CA ILE A 89 49.34 -9.36 0.33
C ILE A 89 49.75 -7.89 0.28
N GLU A 90 51.05 -7.63 0.34
CA GLU A 90 51.60 -6.28 0.18
C GLU A 90 51.81 -5.96 -1.30
N LEU A 91 51.27 -4.83 -1.75
CA LEU A 91 51.45 -4.33 -3.11
C LEU A 91 52.32 -3.07 -3.11
N SER A 92 53.26 -3.01 -4.06
CA SER A 92 54.03 -1.78 -4.31
C SER A 92 53.11 -0.69 -4.87
N GLU A 93 53.48 0.58 -4.69
CA GLU A 93 52.66 1.70 -5.16
C GLU A 93 52.42 1.67 -6.68
N ARG A 94 53.42 1.23 -7.45
CA ARG A 94 53.29 1.00 -8.89
C ARG A 94 52.30 -0.13 -9.19
N ALA A 95 52.36 -1.24 -8.45
CA ALA A 95 51.43 -2.35 -8.63
C ALA A 95 49.98 -1.95 -8.25
N ARG A 96 49.79 -1.19 -7.17
CA ARG A 96 48.48 -0.65 -6.77
C ARG A 96 47.89 0.29 -7.82
N LYS A 97 48.73 1.15 -8.43
CA LYS A 97 48.35 2.06 -9.51
C LYS A 97 48.00 1.32 -10.80
N LEU A 98 48.79 0.32 -11.19
CA LEU A 98 48.50 -0.52 -12.37
C LEU A 98 47.23 -1.37 -12.20
N ALA A 99 46.98 -1.86 -10.98
CA ALA A 99 45.80 -2.67 -10.66
C ALA A 99 44.51 -1.85 -10.43
N GLN A 100 44.59 -0.50 -10.45
CA GLN A 100 43.46 0.42 -10.23
C GLN A 100 42.62 0.09 -9.00
N VAL A 101 43.28 -0.20 -7.88
CA VAL A 101 42.60 -0.58 -6.64
C VAL A 101 41.67 0.56 -6.18
N LYS A 102 40.38 0.27 -6.04
CA LYS A 102 39.37 1.16 -5.46
C LYS A 102 38.96 0.63 -4.09
N THR A 103 38.90 1.52 -3.12
CA THR A 103 38.43 1.22 -1.77
C THR A 103 37.19 2.03 -1.48
N ASP A 104 36.28 1.47 -0.69
CA ASP A 104 35.13 2.19 -0.14
C ASP A 104 35.07 1.98 1.38
N ILE A 105 34.51 2.95 2.09
CA ILE A 105 34.41 2.91 3.55
C ILE A 105 33.21 2.01 3.91
N ILE A 106 33.43 1.07 4.83
CA ILE A 106 32.34 0.21 5.32
C ILE A 106 31.37 1.07 6.11
N GLY A 107 30.08 0.94 5.81
CA GLY A 107 29.02 1.61 6.54
C GLY A 107 27.69 0.92 6.33
N PHE A 108 26.80 1.06 7.31
CA PHE A 108 25.42 0.60 7.17
C PHE A 108 24.66 1.58 6.29
N LYS A 109 23.98 1.06 5.27
CA LYS A 109 23.07 1.82 4.40
C LYS A 109 21.75 1.08 4.28
N SER A 110 20.65 1.82 4.23
CA SER A 110 19.34 1.23 3.91
C SER A 110 19.34 0.82 2.45
N LEU A 111 19.08 -0.45 2.17
CA LEU A 111 18.96 -0.97 0.82
C LEU A 111 17.49 -0.99 0.43
N THR A 112 17.09 -0.06 -0.42
CA THR A 112 15.77 -0.06 -1.05
C THR A 112 15.87 -0.73 -2.42
N LYS A 113 14.93 -1.62 -2.73
CA LYS A 113 14.78 -2.20 -4.06
C LYS A 113 13.41 -1.82 -4.60
N ASP A 114 13.40 -1.11 -5.71
CA ASP A 114 12.16 -0.78 -6.41
C ASP A 114 11.69 -2.00 -7.19
N ILE A 115 10.41 -2.34 -7.02
CA ILE A 115 9.75 -3.43 -7.74
C ILE A 115 8.66 -2.82 -8.60
N TYR A 116 8.77 -2.97 -9.91
CA TYR A 116 7.73 -2.59 -10.85
C TYR A 116 6.79 -3.78 -11.06
N THR A 117 5.53 -3.59 -10.72
CA THR A 117 4.47 -4.57 -10.95
C THR A 117 3.30 -3.92 -11.67
N VAL A 118 2.45 -4.74 -12.27
CA VAL A 118 1.15 -4.32 -12.78
C VAL A 118 0.08 -4.46 -11.69
N GLY A 119 -0.97 -3.65 -11.79
CA GLY A 119 -2.17 -3.74 -10.96
C GLY A 119 -3.40 -3.92 -11.85
N LEU A 120 -4.46 -4.49 -11.28
CA LEU A 120 -5.77 -4.60 -11.93
C LEU A 120 -6.67 -3.47 -11.40
N ILE A 121 -7.42 -2.83 -12.29
CA ILE A 121 -8.45 -1.86 -11.92
C ILE A 121 -9.77 -2.62 -11.87
N GLU A 122 -10.33 -2.74 -10.67
CA GLU A 122 -11.62 -3.38 -10.43
C GLU A 122 -12.67 -2.37 -9.97
N TYR A 123 -13.94 -2.77 -10.01
CA TYR A 123 -15.03 -1.97 -9.48
C TYR A 123 -14.93 -1.87 -7.96
N ASP A 124 -15.22 -0.69 -7.41
CA ASP A 124 -15.34 -0.51 -5.97
C ASP A 124 -16.57 -1.27 -5.45
N GLU A 125 -16.35 -2.36 -4.73
CA GLU A 125 -17.41 -3.20 -4.16
C GLU A 125 -18.32 -2.43 -3.19
N ARG A 126 -17.83 -1.34 -2.59
CA ARG A 126 -18.62 -0.47 -1.70
C ARG A 126 -19.70 0.30 -2.44
N LEU A 127 -19.51 0.52 -3.74
CA LEU A 127 -20.43 1.22 -4.64
C LEU A 127 -21.23 0.25 -5.52
N LYS A 128 -21.08 -1.06 -5.31
CA LYS A 128 -21.83 -2.09 -6.01
C LYS A 128 -23.18 -2.32 -5.33
N ALA A 129 -24.27 -2.16 -6.07
CA ALA A 129 -25.60 -2.56 -5.63
C ALA A 129 -26.13 -3.69 -6.51
N MET A 130 -26.81 -4.64 -5.87
CA MET A 130 -27.56 -5.69 -6.54
C MET A 130 -29.05 -5.45 -6.30
N VAL A 131 -29.83 -5.42 -7.37
CA VAL A 131 -31.28 -5.34 -7.30
C VAL A 131 -31.84 -6.74 -7.50
N SER A 132 -32.41 -7.29 -6.44
CA SER A 132 -33.04 -8.61 -6.44
C SER A 132 -34.55 -8.50 -6.57
N ALA A 133 -35.20 -9.54 -7.09
CA ALA A 133 -36.65 -9.62 -7.07
C ALA A 133 -37.13 -9.92 -5.63
N TRP A 134 -37.90 -9.01 -5.03
CA TRP A 134 -38.52 -9.22 -3.71
C TRP A 134 -39.72 -10.18 -3.77
N ILE A 135 -40.32 -10.35 -4.95
CA ILE A 135 -41.58 -11.06 -5.18
C ILE A 135 -41.48 -11.81 -6.52
N PRO A 136 -42.12 -12.98 -6.65
CA PRO A 136 -42.31 -13.61 -7.95
C PRO A 136 -43.20 -12.79 -8.88
N GLY A 137 -42.84 -12.76 -10.16
CA GLY A 137 -43.63 -12.08 -11.18
C GLY A 137 -43.04 -12.28 -12.57
N ARG A 138 -43.74 -11.77 -13.58
CA ARG A 138 -43.30 -11.76 -14.97
C ARG A 138 -42.85 -10.36 -15.38
N ILE A 139 -41.69 -10.28 -16.02
CA ILE A 139 -41.13 -9.01 -16.50
C ILE A 139 -41.76 -8.72 -17.86
N ASP A 140 -42.75 -7.85 -17.87
CA ASP A 140 -43.46 -7.48 -19.10
C ASP A 140 -42.67 -6.46 -19.92
N LYS A 141 -41.87 -5.60 -19.27
CA LYS A 141 -40.95 -4.70 -19.96
C LYS A 141 -39.68 -4.45 -19.16
N LEU A 142 -38.53 -4.53 -19.82
CA LEU A 142 -37.24 -4.22 -19.21
C LEU A 142 -36.70 -2.91 -19.81
N PHE A 143 -36.72 -1.83 -19.04
CA PHE A 143 -36.24 -0.52 -19.52
C PHE A 143 -34.72 -0.48 -19.66
N ILE A 144 -34.00 -1.25 -18.84
CA ILE A 144 -32.54 -1.38 -18.91
C ILE A 144 -32.18 -2.79 -19.37
N ASP A 145 -32.07 -2.93 -20.68
CA ASP A 145 -31.98 -4.20 -21.40
C ASP A 145 -30.54 -4.63 -21.74
N PHE A 146 -29.52 -3.79 -21.50
CA PHE A 146 -28.11 -4.16 -21.74
C PHE A 146 -27.13 -3.64 -20.67
N THR A 147 -26.00 -4.34 -20.54
CA THR A 147 -24.87 -3.96 -19.68
C THR A 147 -24.09 -2.79 -20.27
N GLY A 148 -23.58 -1.89 -19.43
CA GLY A 148 -22.93 -0.66 -19.85
C GLY A 148 -23.87 0.55 -19.89
N THR A 149 -25.18 0.34 -19.73
CA THR A 149 -26.16 1.43 -19.58
C THR A 149 -25.87 2.25 -18.33
N GLN A 150 -25.83 3.57 -18.48
CA GLN A 150 -25.73 4.50 -17.36
C GLN A 150 -27.13 4.75 -16.79
N VAL A 151 -27.26 4.68 -15.48
CA VAL A 151 -28.52 4.84 -14.77
C VAL A 151 -28.42 5.91 -13.69
N ILE A 152 -29.52 6.60 -13.43
CA ILE A 152 -29.67 7.57 -12.36
C ILE A 152 -30.52 6.97 -11.24
N LYS A 153 -30.20 7.27 -9.97
CA LYS A 153 -31.04 6.89 -8.84
C LYS A 153 -32.49 7.32 -9.06
N GLY A 154 -33.42 6.38 -8.94
CA GLY A 154 -34.85 6.60 -9.18
C GLY A 154 -35.30 6.38 -10.63
N GLU A 155 -34.39 6.02 -11.54
CA GLU A 155 -34.74 5.66 -12.92
C GLU A 155 -35.49 4.34 -12.98
N SER A 156 -36.47 4.24 -13.89
CA SER A 156 -37.28 3.04 -14.11
C SER A 156 -36.44 1.92 -14.70
N MET A 157 -36.35 0.79 -14.02
CA MET A 157 -35.55 -0.36 -14.47
C MET A 157 -36.40 -1.46 -15.09
N VAL A 158 -37.46 -1.84 -14.38
CA VAL A 158 -38.29 -3.01 -14.72
C VAL A 158 -39.76 -2.66 -14.56
N TRP A 159 -40.58 -3.11 -15.49
CA TRP A 159 -42.04 -3.13 -15.40
C TRP A 159 -42.50 -4.57 -15.17
N LEU A 160 -42.93 -4.85 -13.94
CA LEU A 160 -43.19 -6.20 -13.44
C LEU A 160 -44.69 -6.38 -13.20
N TYR A 161 -45.25 -7.46 -13.72
CA TYR A 161 -46.55 -7.99 -13.32
C TYR A 161 -46.35 -9.02 -12.20
N SER A 162 -47.09 -8.87 -11.10
CA SER A 162 -47.12 -9.90 -10.04
C SER A 162 -48.54 -10.04 -9.49
N PRO A 163 -49.11 -11.25 -9.49
CA PRO A 163 -50.44 -11.48 -8.92
C PRO A 163 -50.50 -11.18 -7.42
N ASP A 164 -49.40 -11.44 -6.70
CA ASP A 164 -49.32 -11.20 -5.26
C ASP A 164 -49.34 -9.70 -4.93
N LEU A 165 -48.71 -8.87 -5.77
CA LEU A 165 -48.79 -7.40 -5.62
C LEU A 165 -50.22 -6.90 -5.82
N VAL A 166 -50.92 -7.42 -6.82
CA VAL A 166 -52.30 -7.02 -7.13
C VAL A 166 -53.22 -7.38 -5.97
N SER A 167 -53.14 -8.61 -5.45
CA SER A 167 -53.97 -9.06 -4.33
C SER A 167 -53.70 -8.23 -3.06
N THR A 168 -52.44 -7.90 -2.77
CA THR A 168 -52.12 -7.09 -1.60
C THR A 168 -52.53 -5.61 -1.76
N GLN A 169 -52.51 -5.08 -2.99
CA GLN A 169 -53.09 -3.75 -3.26
C GLN A 169 -54.60 -3.74 -3.02
N GLU A 170 -55.31 -4.79 -3.45
CA GLU A 170 -56.75 -4.98 -3.18
C GLU A 170 -57.04 -5.07 -1.68
N GLU A 171 -56.26 -5.87 -0.94
CA GLU A 171 -56.36 -5.97 0.53
C GLU A 171 -56.14 -4.62 1.21
N TYR A 172 -55.15 -3.85 0.77
CA TYR A 172 -54.85 -2.52 1.32
C TYR A 172 -55.99 -1.52 1.07
N LEU A 173 -56.55 -1.49 -0.15
CA LEU A 173 -57.68 -0.62 -0.48
C LEU A 173 -58.95 -1.01 0.29
N LEU A 174 -59.22 -2.31 0.42
CA LEU A 174 -60.34 -2.82 1.21
C LEU A 174 -60.18 -2.46 2.70
N ALA A 175 -58.95 -2.55 3.23
CA ALA A 175 -58.67 -2.16 4.61
C ALA A 175 -58.90 -0.65 4.84
N LEU A 176 -58.55 0.19 3.87
CA LEU A 176 -58.85 1.63 3.90
C LEU A 176 -60.37 1.90 3.89
N GLU A 177 -61.11 1.24 3.00
CA GLU A 177 -62.57 1.37 2.94
C GLU A 177 -63.23 0.87 4.24
N THR A 178 -62.70 -0.19 4.83
CA THR A 178 -63.17 -0.73 6.11
C THR A 178 -62.94 0.29 7.23
N LEU A 179 -61.79 0.96 7.28
CA LEU A 179 -61.54 2.00 8.25
C LEU A 179 -62.51 3.19 8.07
N GLU A 180 -62.75 3.63 6.84
CA GLU A 180 -63.72 4.71 6.54
C GLU A 180 -65.13 4.39 7.08
N LYS A 181 -65.55 3.12 7.01
CA LYS A 181 -66.85 2.66 7.55
C LYS A 181 -66.85 2.47 9.07
N VAL A 182 -65.74 1.99 9.61
CA VAL A 182 -65.60 1.66 11.05
C VAL A 182 -65.33 2.90 11.90
N THR A 183 -64.86 4.00 11.32
CA THR A 183 -64.67 5.27 12.07
C THR A 183 -65.95 5.83 12.68
N GLU A 184 -67.12 5.40 12.21
CA GLU A 184 -68.43 5.75 12.77
C GLU A 184 -68.85 4.83 13.94
N SER A 185 -68.10 3.75 14.19
CA SER A 185 -68.39 2.77 15.24
C SER A 185 -68.05 3.31 16.63
N PRO A 186 -68.89 3.05 17.66
CA PRO A 186 -68.62 3.45 19.04
C PRO A 186 -67.60 2.56 19.77
N PHE A 187 -67.05 1.52 19.12
CA PHE A 187 -66.17 0.53 19.73
C PHE A 187 -64.71 0.72 19.30
N ASP A 188 -63.84 1.15 20.22
CA ASP A 188 -62.41 1.42 19.97
C ASP A 188 -61.63 0.20 19.45
N GLU A 189 -61.99 -1.00 19.89
CA GLU A 189 -61.35 -2.25 19.47
C GLU A 189 -61.51 -2.50 17.96
N VAL A 190 -62.66 -2.14 17.39
CA VAL A 190 -62.94 -2.30 15.96
C VAL A 190 -62.10 -1.32 15.14
N ILE A 191 -61.96 -0.07 15.62
CA ILE A 191 -61.13 0.96 14.98
C ILE A 191 -59.65 0.53 15.00
N ASN A 192 -59.17 0.02 16.13
CA ASN A 192 -57.80 -0.46 16.27
C ASN A 192 -57.52 -1.70 15.39
N GLY A 193 -58.48 -2.62 15.29
CA GLY A 193 -58.43 -3.74 14.36
C GLY A 193 -58.27 -3.29 12.91
N ALA A 194 -59.11 -2.34 12.46
CA ALA A 194 -59.03 -1.80 11.10
C ALA A 194 -57.69 -1.10 10.82
N LYS A 195 -57.18 -0.30 11.77
CA LYS A 195 -55.85 0.33 11.66
C LYS A 195 -54.73 -0.71 11.52
N SER A 196 -54.80 -1.80 12.28
CA SER A 196 -53.78 -2.86 12.23
C SER A 196 -53.73 -3.55 10.85
N LEU A 197 -54.89 -3.74 10.20
CA LEU A 197 -54.97 -4.32 8.85
C LEU A 197 -54.32 -3.42 7.79
N ILE A 198 -54.55 -2.11 7.89
CA ILE A 198 -53.91 -1.12 7.01
C ILE A 198 -52.40 -1.15 7.18
N GLU A 199 -51.91 -1.13 8.42
CA GLU A 199 -50.47 -1.17 8.70
C GLU A 199 -49.82 -2.47 8.22
N ALA A 200 -50.47 -3.62 8.43
CA ALA A 200 -49.97 -4.92 7.99
C ALA A 200 -49.85 -4.98 6.46
N SER A 201 -50.90 -4.55 5.76
CA SER A 201 -50.95 -4.54 4.30
C SER A 201 -49.93 -3.54 3.71
N LYS A 202 -49.83 -2.34 4.29
CA LYS A 202 -48.83 -1.33 3.91
C LYS A 202 -47.40 -1.83 4.09
N ARG A 203 -47.10 -2.46 5.23
CA ARG A 203 -45.77 -3.01 5.52
C ARG A 203 -45.40 -4.11 4.52
N ARG A 204 -46.36 -4.95 4.13
CA ARG A 204 -46.14 -5.97 3.10
C ARG A 204 -45.76 -5.33 1.76
N LEU A 205 -46.49 -4.31 1.29
CA LEU A 205 -46.17 -3.57 0.07
C LEU A 205 -44.77 -2.94 0.11
N LEU A 206 -44.36 -2.38 1.25
CA LEU A 206 -43.04 -1.78 1.43
C LEU A 206 -41.91 -2.82 1.35
N TRP A 207 -42.06 -3.99 1.99
CA TRP A 207 -41.07 -5.09 1.91
C TRP A 207 -40.90 -5.64 0.50
N TRP A 208 -41.94 -5.50 -0.29
CA TRP A 208 -42.02 -5.90 -1.68
C TRP A 208 -41.43 -4.86 -2.66
N GLY A 209 -40.85 -3.79 -2.12
CA GLY A 209 -40.15 -2.78 -2.90
C GLY A 209 -41.06 -1.73 -3.52
N VAL A 210 -42.36 -1.72 -3.18
CA VAL A 210 -43.25 -0.61 -3.53
C VAL A 210 -42.87 0.60 -2.67
N THR A 211 -42.60 1.73 -3.31
CA THR A 211 -42.21 2.95 -2.60
C THR A 211 -43.42 3.60 -1.93
N GLU A 212 -43.19 4.34 -0.85
CA GLU A 212 -44.25 5.11 -0.17
C GLU A 212 -45.00 6.04 -1.15
N LYS A 213 -44.27 6.66 -2.09
CA LYS A 213 -44.85 7.49 -3.15
C LYS A 213 -45.82 6.72 -4.05
N GLN A 214 -45.47 5.49 -4.44
CA GLN A 214 -46.36 4.64 -5.24
C GLN A 214 -47.61 4.26 -4.45
N ILE A 215 -47.47 3.93 -3.16
CA ILE A 215 -48.61 3.63 -2.29
C ILE A 215 -49.55 4.84 -2.20
N GLU A 216 -49.02 6.05 -1.97
CA GLU A 216 -49.83 7.28 -1.93
C GLU A 216 -50.55 7.57 -3.26
N GLU A 217 -49.88 7.34 -4.41
CA GLU A 217 -50.50 7.47 -5.73
C GLU A 217 -51.64 6.47 -5.94
N HIS A 218 -51.50 5.23 -5.47
CA HIS A 218 -52.55 4.22 -5.56
C HIS A 218 -53.75 4.59 -4.68
N THR A 219 -53.51 5.07 -3.46
CA THR A 219 -54.55 5.53 -2.54
C THR A 219 -55.34 6.70 -3.12
N LYS A 220 -54.67 7.72 -3.69
CA LYS A 220 -55.34 8.88 -4.28
C LYS A 220 -56.22 8.51 -5.47
N ASN A 221 -55.74 7.59 -6.32
CA ASN A 221 -56.46 7.21 -7.52
C ASN A 221 -57.54 6.14 -7.27
N LYS A 222 -57.55 5.48 -6.09
CA LYS A 222 -58.40 4.32 -5.76
C LYS A 222 -58.42 3.26 -6.89
N LYS A 223 -57.29 3.11 -7.59
CA LYS A 223 -57.13 2.20 -8.74
C LYS A 223 -55.94 1.29 -8.52
N ILE A 224 -56.18 0.00 -8.66
CA ILE A 224 -55.16 -1.06 -8.59
C ILE A 224 -54.34 -1.01 -9.88
N LYS A 225 -53.01 -1.05 -9.76
CA LYS A 225 -52.12 -1.17 -10.91
C LYS A 225 -51.65 -2.62 -10.99
N GLN A 226 -51.98 -3.28 -12.11
CA GLN A 226 -51.53 -4.65 -12.37
C GLN A 226 -50.00 -4.75 -12.44
N HIS A 227 -49.36 -3.68 -12.88
CA HIS A 227 -47.92 -3.61 -13.05
C HIS A 227 -47.30 -2.58 -12.13
N THR A 228 -46.14 -2.92 -11.57
CA THR A 228 -45.34 -2.04 -10.73
C THR A 228 -43.97 -1.80 -11.36
N VAL A 229 -43.51 -0.56 -11.30
CA VAL A 229 -42.18 -0.17 -11.77
C VAL A 229 -41.19 -0.28 -10.61
N ILE A 230 -40.09 -0.98 -10.83
CA ILE A 230 -38.96 -1.05 -9.90
C ILE A 230 -37.92 -0.01 -10.32
N TYR A 231 -37.44 0.77 -9.37
CA TYR A 231 -36.52 1.89 -9.60
C TYR A 231 -35.09 1.61 -9.17
N ALA A 232 -34.13 2.29 -9.78
CA ALA A 232 -32.72 2.18 -9.46
C ALA A 232 -32.40 2.74 -8.06
N PRO A 233 -31.75 1.98 -7.15
CA PRO A 233 -31.42 2.46 -5.81
C PRO A 233 -30.24 3.45 -5.80
N LEU A 234 -29.36 3.38 -6.80
CA LEU A 234 -28.14 4.18 -6.94
C LEU A 234 -27.96 4.62 -8.39
N SER A 235 -27.23 5.71 -8.59
CA SER A 235 -26.74 6.13 -9.91
C SER A 235 -25.44 5.39 -10.22
N GLY A 236 -25.25 4.91 -11.45
CA GLY A 236 -24.07 4.13 -11.82
C GLY A 236 -24.16 3.54 -13.22
N ILE A 237 -23.39 2.47 -13.46
CA ILE A 237 -23.40 1.72 -14.73
C ILE A 237 -23.85 0.30 -14.43
N VAL A 238 -24.69 -0.26 -15.30
CA VAL A 238 -25.12 -1.66 -15.19
C VAL A 238 -23.98 -2.60 -15.57
N ILE A 239 -23.45 -3.32 -14.58
CA ILE A 239 -22.34 -4.26 -14.75
C ILE A 239 -22.85 -5.63 -15.23
N GLU A 240 -24.01 -6.06 -14.73
CA GLU A 240 -24.55 -7.39 -14.98
C GLU A 240 -26.08 -7.34 -15.10
N LYS A 241 -26.63 -8.11 -16.05
CA LYS A 241 -28.07 -8.26 -16.28
C LYS A 241 -28.44 -9.74 -16.36
N LYS A 242 -29.13 -10.25 -15.33
CA LYS A 242 -29.58 -11.65 -15.26
C LYS A 242 -31.03 -11.86 -15.68
N ALA A 243 -31.81 -10.77 -15.78
CA ALA A 243 -33.21 -10.81 -16.14
C ALA A 243 -33.41 -10.62 -17.65
N LEU A 244 -34.44 -11.26 -18.18
CA LEU A 244 -34.91 -11.10 -19.56
C LEU A 244 -36.38 -10.66 -19.54
N GLU A 245 -36.78 -9.97 -20.61
CA GLU A 245 -38.18 -9.63 -20.84
C GLU A 245 -38.93 -10.85 -21.39
N GLY A 246 -40.18 -11.03 -20.94
CA GLY A 246 -41.02 -12.21 -21.24
C GLY A 246 -41.14 -13.17 -20.06
#